data_AF-A0A136N7F1-F1
#
_entry.id   AF-A0A136N7F1-F1
#
_cell.length_a   1.000
_cell.length_b   1.000
_cell.length_c   1.000
_cell.angle_alpha   90.00
_cell.angle_beta   90.00
_cell.angle_gamma   90.00
#
_symmetry.space_group_name_H-M   'P 1'
#
loop_
_entity.id
_entity.type
_entity.pdbx_description
1 polymer ?
#
loop_
_entity_poly.entity_id
_entity_poly.type
_entity_poly.pdbx_seq_one_letter_code
_entity_poly.pdbx_strand_id
1 'polypeptide(L)' 'MNEAISFCETSFQESIQISAQLYLKAFYESLGFTVSSSPYLEDDILHISMIKKRKN' A
#
# COMPACT_ATOMS: atom_id res chain seq x y z
N MET A 1 -5.26 -8.12 6.72
CA MET A 1 -4.29 -7.06 6.34
C MET A 1 -3.24 -6.82 7.44
N ASN A 2 -3.63 -6.54 8.69
CA ASN A 2 -2.66 -6.29 9.79
C ASN A 2 -1.66 -7.44 9.99
N GLU A 3 -2.10 -8.70 9.93
CA GLU A 3 -1.20 -9.86 10.04
C GLU A 3 -0.15 -9.89 8.92
N ALA A 4 -0.54 -9.62 7.68
CA ALA A 4 0.38 -9.56 6.55
C ALA A 4 1.39 -8.40 6.70
N ILE A 5 0.93 -7.23 7.15
CA ILE A 5 1.82 -6.09 7.45
C ILE A 5 2.82 -6.49 8.54
N SER A 6 2.36 -7.08 9.64
CA SER A 6 3.22 -7.53 10.74
C SER A 6 4.22 -8.58 10.29
N PHE A 7 3.80 -9.53 9.44
CA PHE A 7 4.69 -10.52 8.87
C PHE A 7 5.78 -9.85 8.01
N CYS A 8 5.40 -8.91 7.14
CA CYS A 8 6.36 -8.20 6.31
C CYS A 8 7.34 -7.36 7.13
N GLU A 9 6.86 -6.62 8.13
CA GLU A 9 7.68 -5.77 9.01
C GLU A 9 8.67 -6.58 9.88
N THR A 10 8.36 -7.85 10.15
CA THR A 10 9.23 -8.75 10.93
C THR A 10 10.18 -9.57 10.05
N SER A 11 9.77 -9.90 8.83
CA SER A 11 10.50 -10.83 7.94
C SER A 11 11.42 -10.12 6.96
N PHE A 12 11.15 -8.85 6.65
CA PHE A 12 11.87 -8.08 5.64
C PHE A 12 12.34 -6.73 6.20
N GLN A 13 13.37 -6.14 5.60
CA GLN A 13 13.94 -4.85 6.03
C GLN A 13 13.46 -3.67 5.17
N GLU A 14 12.76 -3.96 4.08
CA GLU A 14 12.28 -3.06 3.05
C GLU A 14 10.92 -2.44 3.36
N SER A 15 10.55 -1.41 2.61
CA SER A 15 9.18 -0.87 2.61
C SER A 15 8.19 -1.80 1.93
N ILE A 16 6.93 -1.77 2.37
CA ILE A 16 5.85 -2.53 1.73
C ILE A 16 5.25 -1.68 0.61
N GLN A 17 5.25 -2.21 -0.61
CA GLN A 17 4.58 -1.60 -1.77
C GLN A 17 3.38 -2.45 -2.17
N ILE A 18 2.27 -1.79 -2.53
CA ILE A 18 1.05 -2.42 -3.04
C ILE A 18 0.52 -1.67 -4.26
N SER A 19 -0.15 -2.40 -5.18
CA SER A 19 -1.13 -1.83 -6.10
C SER A 19 -2.48 -1.85 -5.38
N ALA A 20 -3.14 -0.70 -5.26
CA ALA A 20 -4.42 -0.56 -4.59
C ALA A 20 -5.44 0.09 -5.53
N GLN A 21 -6.68 -0.38 -5.48
CA GLN A 21 -7.79 0.30 -6.16
C GLN A 21 -8.00 1.69 -5.52
N LEU A 22 -8.16 2.73 -6.34
CA LEU A 22 -8.20 4.13 -5.91
C LEU A 22 -9.26 4.39 -4.85
N TYR A 23 -10.42 3.73 -4.92
CA TYR A 23 -11.49 3.89 -3.94
C TYR A 23 -11.12 3.38 -2.53
N LEU A 24 -10.12 2.50 -2.41
CA LEU A 24 -9.60 1.99 -1.12
C LEU A 24 -8.48 2.87 -0.54
N LYS A 25 -8.14 3.99 -1.19
CA LYS A 25 -7.07 4.90 -0.74
C LYS A 25 -7.15 5.20 0.77
N ALA A 26 -8.32 5.65 1.25
CA ALA A 26 -8.50 6.02 2.66
C ALA A 26 -8.31 4.83 3.62
N PHE A 27 -8.72 3.62 3.21
CA PHE A 27 -8.50 2.40 3.98
C PHE A 27 -7.00 2.11 4.14
N TYR A 28 -6.23 2.15 3.05
CA TYR A 28 -4.79 1.90 3.12
C TYR A 28 -4.03 3.05 3.80
N GLU A 29 -4.49 4.30 3.66
CA GLU A 29 -3.96 5.44 4.42
C GLU A 29 -4.15 5.26 5.93
N SER A 30 -5.29 4.69 6.37
CA SER A 30 -5.52 4.37 7.79
C SER A 30 -4.54 3.31 8.35
N LEU A 31 -3.97 2.49 7.47
CA LEU A 31 -2.94 1.49 7.79
C LEU A 31 -1.51 2.06 7.67
N GLY A 32 -1.37 3.32 7.29
CA GLY A 32 -0.10 4.03 7.18
C GLY A 32 0.60 3.87 5.83
N PHE A 33 -0.11 3.48 4.78
CA PHE A 33 0.39 3.58 3.40
C PHE A 33 0.22 5.01 2.88
N THR A 34 1.10 5.42 1.95
CA THR A 34 1.03 6.70 1.25
C THR A 34 1.07 6.48 -0.25
N VAL A 35 0.30 7.25 -1.02
CA VAL A 35 0.29 7.18 -2.49
C VAL A 35 1.67 7.49 -3.05
N SER A 36 2.14 6.70 -4.01
CA SER A 36 3.45 6.84 -4.65
C SER A 36 3.39 6.94 -6.17
N SER A 37 2.19 6.95 -6.76
CA SER A 37 1.98 7.14 -8.20
C SER A 37 0.76 8.01 -8.49
N SER A 38 0.66 8.51 -9.72
CA SER A 38 -0.62 8.96 -10.26
C SER A 38 -1.58 7.76 -10.45
N PRO A 39 -2.91 7.98 -10.48
CA PRO A 39 -3.85 6.92 -10.82
C PRO A 39 -3.63 6.36 -12.23
N TYR A 40 -3.82 5.05 -12.40
CA TYR A 40 -3.76 4.33 -13.67
C TYR A 40 -4.91 3.31 -13.77
N LEU A 41 -5.23 2.86 -14.99
CA LEU A 41 -6.21 1.80 -15.19
C LEU A 41 -5.50 0.44 -15.17
N GLU A 42 -6.11 -0.52 -14.48
CA GLU A 42 -5.78 -1.94 -14.48
C GLU A 42 -7.13 -2.68 -14.46
N ASP A 43 -7.39 -3.46 -15.51
CA ASP A 43 -8.68 -4.14 -15.77
C ASP A 43 -9.91 -3.21 -15.66
N ASP A 44 -9.84 -2.05 -16.32
CA ASP A 44 -10.89 -0.99 -16.31
C ASP A 44 -11.21 -0.40 -14.91
N ILE A 45 -10.39 -0.70 -13.90
CA ILE A 45 -10.51 -0.15 -12.55
C ILE A 45 -9.35 0.81 -12.30
N LEU A 46 -9.65 1.98 -11.70
CA LEU A 46 -8.62 2.92 -11.29
C LEU A 46 -7.82 2.37 -10.10
N HIS A 47 -6.51 2.30 -10.28
CA HIS A 47 -5.52 1.87 -9.31
C HIS A 47 -4.50 2.97 -9.03
N ILE A 48 -3.80 2.84 -7.91
CA ILE A 48 -2.69 3.64 -7.46
C ILE A 48 -1.64 2.73 -6.81
N SER A 49 -0.37 3.02 -7.00
CA SER A 49 0.67 2.41 -6.17
C SER A 49 0.74 3.14 -4.83
N MET A 50 0.91 2.38 -3.75
CA MET A 50 1.06 2.92 -2.41
C MET A 50 2.23 2.25 -1.68
N ILE A 51 2.91 3.00 -0.81
CA ILE A 51 4.07 2.56 -0.05
C ILE A 51 3.84 2.81 1.45
N LYS A 52 4.14 1.81 2.27
CA LYS A 52 4.28 1.96 3.72
C LYS A 52 5.77 1.90 4.06
N LYS A 53 6.32 3.03 4.51
CA LYS A 53 7.72 3.10 4.96
C LYS A 53 7.86 2.35 6.29
N ARG A 54 9.00 1.69 6.49
CA ARG A 54 9.38 1.12 7.78
C ARG A 54 9.51 2.24 8.81
N LYS A 55 9.07 2.00 10.04
CA LYS A 55 9.34 2.89 11.17
C LYS A 55 10.81 2.68 11.61
N ASN A 56 11.57 3.77 11.66
CA ASN A 56 12.95 3.77 12.19
C ASN A 56 12.99 3.25 13.62
#